data_AF-A0AAP0C7X9-F1
#
_entry.id   AF-A0AAP0C7X9-F1
#
_cell.length_a   1.000
_cell.length_b   1.000
_cell.length_c   1.000
_cell.angle_alpha   90.00
_cell.angle_beta   90.00
_cell.angle_gamma   90.00
#
_symmetry.space_group_name_H-M   'P 1'
#
loop_
_entity.id
_entity.type
_entity.pdbx_description
1 polymer ?
#
loop_
_entity_poly.entity_id
_entity_poly.type
_entity_poly.pdbx_seq_one_letter_code
_entity_poly.pdbx_strand_id
1 'polypeptide(L)'
;MHNYHRNVGEPKCALKVDIQKAYDTVDWGFLNHILCCFGLPDLMVNWIMTFISTVSYSICLNGELHGYFRGKRGSATCLMRSMDDFSKMSGLVPSLPKSTIFFCNVGNDTKAAILNRLPFKEGNLPVKYLGVPLLSSGLRYRDCHPLLEAVDNHISSWRNKSLSFVGRLQLILSVLSSMHIYRASVFLLPARVVNELEAKMRGFLWSQGKRVKGAAKVSWNVVCRPKGEGGLGIRCITDMNRALLAKHVWSILTRRSSLWVDWIYTYRLKNRTSGIAKLMSLVVGARGTS
;
A
#
# COMPACT_ATOMS: atom_id res chain seq x y z
N MET A 1 -9.18 -6.99 4.14
CA MET A 1 -10.61 -7.31 3.92
C MET A 1 -10.79 -8.44 2.89
N HIS A 2 -10.32 -9.66 3.17
CA HIS A 2 -10.46 -10.78 2.21
C HIS A 2 -11.93 -11.23 2.10
N ASN A 3 -12.42 -11.49 0.88
CA ASN A 3 -13.80 -11.93 0.58
C ASN A 3 -14.93 -10.96 0.97
N TYR A 4 -14.66 -9.68 1.28
CA TYR A 4 -15.72 -8.67 1.52
C TYR A 4 -16.60 -8.37 0.28
N HIS A 5 -16.27 -8.90 -0.90
CA HIS A 5 -17.11 -8.84 -2.11
C HIS A 5 -18.12 -10.00 -2.23
N ARG A 6 -18.12 -10.95 -1.28
CA ARG A 6 -19.00 -12.13 -1.34
C ARG A 6 -20.19 -11.94 -0.42
N ASN A 7 -21.39 -11.97 -0.98
CA ASN A 7 -22.66 -11.93 -0.25
C ASN A 7 -22.97 -13.24 0.52
N VAL A 8 -21.95 -14.10 0.73
CA VAL A 8 -22.07 -15.44 1.34
C VAL A 8 -20.94 -15.63 2.35
N GLY A 9 -21.29 -16.08 3.54
CA GLY A 9 -20.38 -16.34 4.66
C GLY A 9 -20.59 -15.39 5.85
N GLU A 10 -19.80 -15.58 6.90
CA GLU A 10 -19.98 -14.91 8.20
C GLU A 10 -20.10 -13.37 8.13
N PRO A 11 -20.97 -12.75 8.96
CA PRO A 11 -21.08 -11.30 9.10
C PRO A 11 -19.76 -10.65 9.53
N LYS A 12 -19.35 -9.61 8.81
CA LYS A 12 -18.06 -8.92 8.98
C LYS A 12 -18.23 -7.42 8.97
N CYS A 13 -17.44 -6.77 9.82
CA CYS A 13 -17.29 -5.33 9.87
C CYS A 13 -15.79 -5.00 9.81
N ALA A 14 -15.42 -3.86 9.23
CA ALA A 14 -14.09 -3.29 9.34
C ALA A 14 -14.20 -1.78 9.48
N LEU A 15 -13.36 -1.21 10.33
CA LEU A 15 -13.29 0.24 10.55
C LEU A 15 -12.02 0.77 9.90
N LYS A 16 -12.13 1.91 9.21
CA LYS A 16 -11.02 2.78 8.86
C LYS A 16 -11.21 4.05 9.69
N VAL A 17 -10.48 4.16 10.79
CA VAL A 17 -10.47 5.35 11.64
C VAL A 17 -9.36 6.29 11.16
N ASP A 18 -9.64 7.58 11.16
CA ASP A 18 -8.71 8.67 10.85
C ASP A 18 -8.71 9.61 12.06
N ILE A 19 -7.53 10.04 12.54
CA ILE A 19 -7.43 10.87 13.74
C ILE A 19 -7.57 12.35 13.35
N GLN A 20 -8.39 13.09 14.10
CA GLN A 20 -8.58 14.51 13.88
C GLN A 20 -7.31 15.27 14.31
N LYS A 21 -6.65 15.90 13.33
CA LYS A 21 -5.53 16.82 13.57
C LYS A 21 -4.46 16.22 14.49
N ALA A 22 -3.98 15.02 14.15
CA ALA A 22 -3.15 14.18 15.01
C ALA A 22 -1.79 14.76 15.47
N TYR A 23 -1.43 15.98 15.07
CA TYR A 23 -0.26 16.72 15.58
C TYR A 23 -0.71 17.89 16.47
N ASP A 24 -1.81 18.56 16.10
CA ASP A 24 -2.43 19.63 16.89
C ASP A 24 -3.12 19.14 18.18
N THR A 25 -3.36 17.82 18.34
CA THR A 25 -4.19 17.24 19.41
C THR A 25 -3.46 16.27 20.35
N VAL A 26 -2.15 16.05 20.18
CA VAL A 26 -1.38 15.19 21.10
C VAL A 26 -1.24 15.87 22.46
N ASP A 27 -1.54 15.14 23.53
CA ASP A 27 -1.17 15.56 24.88
C ASP A 27 0.34 15.45 25.08
N TRP A 28 0.95 16.57 25.47
CA TRP A 28 2.40 16.67 25.64
C TRP A 28 2.92 15.85 26.84
N GLY A 29 2.12 15.67 27.88
CA GLY A 29 2.47 14.82 29.03
C GLY A 29 2.51 13.34 28.65
N PHE A 30 1.53 12.88 27.88
CA PHE A 30 1.49 11.55 27.28
C PHE A 30 2.68 11.31 26.36
N LEU A 31 3.00 12.26 25.46
CA LEU A 31 4.14 12.13 24.57
C LEU A 31 5.47 12.05 25.36
N ASN A 32 5.67 12.91 26.36
CA ASN A 32 6.84 12.86 27.23
C ASN A 32 6.96 11.48 27.93
N HIS A 33 5.86 10.99 28.50
CA HIS A 33 5.82 9.69 29.16
C HIS A 33 6.18 8.55 28.20
N ILE A 34 5.64 8.56 26.97
CA ILE A 34 5.97 7.57 25.94
C ILE A 34 7.45 7.64 25.54
N LEU A 35 8.03 8.82 25.35
CA LEU A 35 9.46 8.99 25.03
C LEU A 35 10.37 8.42 26.12
N CYS A 36 10.05 8.68 27.40
CA CYS A 36 10.74 8.07 28.54
C CYS A 36 10.55 6.54 28.58
N CYS A 37 9.34 6.03 28.35
CA CYS A 37 9.07 4.58 28.33
C CYS A 37 9.77 3.84 27.17
N PHE A 38 10.08 4.53 26.06
CA PHE A 38 10.94 4.00 24.99
C PHE A 38 12.44 3.98 25.35
N GLY A 39 12.83 4.45 26.54
CA GLY A 39 14.21 4.43 27.01
C GLY A 39 15.12 5.46 26.34
N LEU A 40 14.56 6.54 25.80
CA LEU A 40 15.34 7.65 25.25
C LEU A 40 16.05 8.42 26.38
N PRO A 41 17.31 8.86 26.20
CA PRO A 41 18.02 9.62 27.23
C PRO A 41 17.29 10.92 27.59
N ASP A 42 17.22 11.27 28.88
CA ASP A 42 16.46 12.43 29.37
C ASP A 42 16.86 13.75 28.68
N LEU A 43 18.13 13.92 28.33
CA LEU A 43 18.61 15.08 27.58
C LEU A 43 17.97 15.17 26.17
N MET A 44 17.82 14.03 25.49
CA MET A 44 17.17 13.93 24.19
C MET A 44 15.65 14.11 24.30
N VAL A 45 15.02 13.56 25.35
CA VAL A 45 13.59 13.79 25.64
C VAL A 45 13.35 15.29 25.89
N ASN A 46 14.15 15.93 26.74
CA ASN A 46 14.08 17.36 27.03
C ASN A 46 14.27 18.22 25.77
N TRP A 47 15.21 17.87 24.88
CA TRP A 47 15.34 18.55 23.59
C TRP A 47 14.08 18.38 22.74
N ILE A 48 13.56 17.16 22.57
CA ILE A 48 12.33 16.90 21.80
C ILE A 48 11.15 17.70 22.38
N MET A 49 10.94 17.66 23.69
CA MET A 49 9.88 18.40 24.38
C MET A 49 10.06 19.92 24.24
N THR A 50 11.29 20.43 24.30
CA THR A 50 11.57 21.87 24.06
C THR A 50 11.24 22.27 22.62
N PHE A 51 11.66 21.47 21.63
CA PHE A 51 11.41 21.75 20.22
C PHE A 51 9.92 21.73 19.87
N ILE A 52 9.14 20.77 20.38
CA ILE A 52 7.71 20.68 20.06
C ILE A 52 6.85 21.71 20.82
N SER A 53 7.27 22.16 22.01
CA SER A 53 6.55 23.19 22.78
C SER A 53 6.83 24.63 22.34
N THR A 54 7.86 24.87 21.51
CA THR A 54 8.29 26.24 21.11
C THR A 54 8.04 26.59 19.64
N VAL A 55 7.54 25.65 18.83
CA VAL A 55 7.46 25.77 17.38
C VAL A 55 6.01 25.80 16.88
N SER A 56 5.73 26.66 15.91
CA SER A 56 4.52 26.61 15.08
C SER A 56 4.83 25.99 13.70
N TYR A 57 3.81 25.65 12.89
CA TYR A 57 3.85 24.93 11.58
C TYR A 57 3.55 23.41 11.64
N SER A 58 3.57 22.70 10.49
CA SER A 58 2.64 21.59 10.18
C SER A 58 3.24 20.31 9.53
N ILE A 59 2.69 19.11 9.86
CA ILE A 59 2.66 17.81 9.07
C ILE A 59 4.02 17.02 9.03
N CYS A 60 4.17 15.67 9.19
CA CYS A 60 3.31 14.45 9.28
C CYS A 60 4.04 13.22 9.95
N LEU A 61 3.58 11.96 9.67
CA LEU A 61 4.17 10.61 9.94
C LEU A 61 3.91 9.99 11.37
N ASN A 62 3.82 8.67 11.64
CA ASN A 62 3.81 7.41 10.84
C ASN A 62 3.34 6.17 11.68
N GLY A 63 2.34 5.40 11.22
CA GLY A 63 2.62 4.02 10.77
C GLY A 63 2.33 2.72 11.57
N GLU A 64 2.01 2.67 12.87
CA GLU A 64 1.81 1.38 13.59
C GLU A 64 0.40 1.10 14.13
N LEU A 65 0.06 -0.19 14.35
CA LEU A 65 -1.27 -0.67 14.75
C LEU A 65 -1.17 -1.82 15.76
N HIS A 66 -1.76 -1.65 16.94
CA HIS A 66 -1.85 -2.67 17.99
C HIS A 66 -3.24 -3.31 18.09
N GLY A 67 -3.27 -4.64 18.23
CA GLY A 67 -4.41 -5.40 18.76
C GLY A 67 -5.53 -5.81 17.77
N TYR A 68 -6.10 -7.00 18.01
CA TYR A 68 -7.33 -7.47 17.36
C TYR A 68 -8.30 -8.04 18.41
N PHE A 69 -9.53 -7.55 18.44
CA PHE A 69 -10.58 -8.00 19.36
C PHE A 69 -11.62 -8.89 18.65
N ARG A 70 -12.16 -9.90 19.34
CA ARG A 70 -13.25 -10.74 18.82
C ARG A 70 -14.61 -10.03 19.00
N GLY A 71 -15.30 -9.76 17.89
CA GLY A 71 -16.57 -9.05 17.88
C GLY A 71 -17.74 -9.83 18.51
N LYS A 72 -18.06 -9.56 19.78
CA LYS A 72 -19.39 -9.84 20.39
C LYS A 72 -20.27 -8.57 20.31
N ARG A 73 -21.57 -8.65 20.62
CA ARG A 73 -22.51 -7.50 20.56
C ARG A 73 -22.11 -6.28 21.42
N GLY A 74 -21.30 -6.47 22.46
CA GLY A 74 -20.69 -5.38 23.26
C GLY A 74 -19.36 -4.83 22.73
N SER A 75 -18.78 -5.43 21.68
CA SER A 75 -17.45 -5.07 21.17
C SER A 75 -17.40 -3.69 20.52
N ALA A 76 -18.50 -3.20 19.93
CA ALA A 76 -18.57 -1.84 19.41
C ALA A 76 -18.51 -0.81 20.55
N THR A 77 -19.24 -1.06 21.64
CA THR A 77 -19.22 -0.22 22.85
C THR A 77 -17.87 -0.28 23.56
N CYS A 78 -17.25 -1.46 23.66
CA CYS A 78 -15.90 -1.61 24.21
C CYS A 78 -14.84 -0.89 23.35
N LEU A 79 -14.95 -0.97 22.02
CA LEU A 79 -14.09 -0.25 21.09
C LEU A 79 -14.26 1.27 21.20
N MET A 80 -15.49 1.77 21.29
CA MET A 80 -15.74 3.20 21.51
C MET A 80 -15.17 3.67 22.85
N ARG A 81 -15.43 2.95 23.96
CA ARG A 81 -14.82 3.25 25.26
C ARG A 81 -13.29 3.24 25.21
N SER A 82 -12.68 2.28 24.52
CA SER A 82 -11.23 2.22 24.35
C SER A 82 -10.70 3.42 23.55
N MET A 83 -11.47 3.90 22.57
CA MET A 83 -11.15 5.14 21.83
C MET A 83 -11.34 6.39 22.68
N ASP A 84 -12.39 6.45 23.51
CA ASP A 84 -12.64 7.56 24.44
C ASP A 84 -11.56 7.63 25.51
N ASP A 85 -11.19 6.50 26.10
CA ASP A 85 -10.15 6.41 27.13
C ASP A 85 -8.76 6.71 26.54
N PHE A 86 -8.46 6.22 25.33
CA PHE A 86 -7.28 6.63 24.58
C PHE A 86 -7.29 8.13 24.25
N SER A 87 -8.44 8.70 23.87
CA SER A 87 -8.58 10.15 23.58
C SER A 87 -8.34 10.99 24.83
N LYS A 88 -8.85 10.56 26.00
CA LYS A 88 -8.60 11.22 27.30
C LYS A 88 -7.13 11.15 27.70
N MET A 89 -6.46 10.02 27.46
CA MET A 89 -5.07 9.81 27.85
C MET A 89 -4.06 10.46 26.91
N SER A 90 -4.35 10.56 25.61
CA SER A 90 -3.40 11.02 24.58
C SER A 90 -3.80 12.30 23.87
N GLY A 91 -4.98 12.86 24.14
CA GLY A 91 -5.59 13.98 23.41
C GLY A 91 -6.10 13.64 21.99
N LEU A 92 -5.72 12.48 21.42
CA LEU A 92 -5.97 12.11 20.03
C LEU A 92 -7.43 11.69 19.76
N VAL A 93 -8.25 12.64 19.31
CA VAL A 93 -9.68 12.41 19.01
C VAL A 93 -9.90 11.78 17.61
N PRO A 94 -10.75 10.75 17.47
CA PRO A 94 -11.18 10.23 16.16
C PRO A 94 -11.95 11.26 15.31
N SER A 95 -11.56 11.44 14.05
CA SER A 95 -12.28 12.29 13.09
C SER A 95 -13.51 11.57 12.56
N LEU A 96 -14.69 11.87 13.11
CA LEU A 96 -15.98 11.33 12.64
C LEU A 96 -16.22 11.47 11.11
N PRO A 97 -15.98 12.64 10.45
CA PRO A 97 -16.28 12.78 9.02
C PRO A 97 -15.31 12.04 8.09
N LYS A 98 -14.11 11.70 8.57
CA LYS A 98 -13.10 10.94 7.80
C LYS A 98 -13.11 9.44 8.12
N SER A 99 -13.58 9.08 9.31
CA SER A 99 -13.70 7.69 9.76
C SER A 99 -14.87 6.99 9.07
N THR A 100 -14.63 5.77 8.59
CA THR A 100 -15.58 5.02 7.76
C THR A 100 -15.67 3.57 8.21
N ILE A 101 -16.88 3.01 8.12
CA ILE A 101 -17.19 1.64 8.53
C ILE A 101 -17.68 0.83 7.32
N PHE A 102 -17.20 -0.41 7.18
CA PHE A 102 -17.44 -1.28 6.03
C PHE A 102 -18.08 -2.58 6.49
N PHE A 103 -19.34 -2.80 6.11
CA PHE A 103 -20.08 -4.02 6.44
C PHE A 103 -20.06 -5.02 5.28
N CYS A 104 -20.06 -6.31 5.61
CA CYS A 104 -20.22 -7.42 4.67
C CYS A 104 -21.05 -8.52 5.35
N ASN A 105 -22.13 -8.96 4.72
CA ASN A 105 -23.06 -9.99 5.24
C ASN A 105 -23.65 -9.66 6.61
N VAL A 106 -23.86 -8.37 6.91
CA VAL A 106 -24.51 -7.88 8.14
C VAL A 106 -25.92 -7.40 7.78
N GLY A 107 -26.94 -7.95 8.43
CA GLY A 107 -28.34 -7.53 8.25
C GLY A 107 -28.60 -6.10 8.74
N ASN A 108 -29.58 -5.42 8.15
CA ASN A 108 -29.82 -3.99 8.33
C ASN A 108 -30.02 -3.58 9.80
N ASP A 109 -30.77 -4.36 10.59
CA ASP A 109 -31.01 -4.07 12.01
C ASP A 109 -29.70 -4.08 12.83
N THR A 110 -28.79 -5.00 12.48
CA THR A 110 -27.47 -5.09 13.10
C THR A 110 -26.55 -3.96 12.62
N LYS A 111 -26.65 -3.53 11.36
CA LYS A 111 -25.95 -2.32 10.90
C LYS A 111 -26.42 -1.08 11.66
N ALA A 112 -27.73 -0.86 11.77
CA ALA A 112 -28.31 0.27 12.49
C ALA A 112 -27.89 0.27 13.97
N ALA A 113 -27.95 -0.89 14.64
CA ALA A 113 -27.49 -1.02 16.03
C ALA A 113 -25.98 -0.74 16.24
N ILE A 114 -25.16 -0.93 15.20
CA ILE A 114 -23.72 -0.59 15.23
C ILE A 114 -23.52 0.90 14.92
N LEU A 115 -24.17 1.44 13.89
CA LEU A 115 -24.08 2.85 13.49
C LEU A 115 -24.61 3.81 14.58
N ASN A 116 -25.64 3.41 15.33
CA ASN A 116 -26.12 4.15 16.50
C ASN A 116 -25.11 4.23 17.66
N ARG A 117 -24.06 3.39 17.65
CA ARG A 117 -23.00 3.33 18.69
C ARG A 117 -21.64 3.81 18.20
N LEU A 118 -21.43 3.80 16.89
CA LEU A 118 -20.22 4.24 16.20
C LEU A 118 -20.67 5.18 15.08
N PRO A 119 -20.69 6.51 15.30
CA PRO A 119 -21.19 7.51 14.35
C PRO A 119 -20.21 7.76 13.19
N PHE A 120 -19.72 6.68 12.58
CA PHE A 120 -18.87 6.68 11.40
C PHE A 120 -19.72 6.47 10.14
N LYS A 121 -19.31 7.08 9.04
CA LYS A 121 -20.02 6.96 7.76
C LYS A 121 -19.88 5.55 7.18
N GLU A 122 -20.98 4.92 6.77
CA GLU A 122 -20.91 3.66 6.01
C GLU A 122 -20.20 3.90 4.66
N GLY A 123 -19.16 3.11 4.39
CA GLY A 123 -18.32 3.20 3.20
C GLY A 123 -18.45 1.99 2.30
N ASN A 124 -18.21 2.21 0.99
CA ASN A 124 -18.23 1.16 -0.03
C ASN A 124 -16.81 0.76 -0.43
N LEU A 125 -16.60 -0.53 -0.73
CA LEU A 125 -15.31 -1.05 -1.23
C LEU A 125 -15.26 -1.05 -2.77
N PRO A 126 -14.06 -0.89 -3.38
CA PRO A 126 -12.74 -0.80 -2.74
C PRO A 126 -12.36 0.63 -2.32
N VAL A 127 -11.62 0.74 -1.21
CA VAL A 127 -11.14 2.03 -0.66
C VAL A 127 -9.63 2.16 -0.78
N LYS A 128 -9.13 3.36 -1.08
CA LYS A 128 -7.69 3.65 -1.05
C LYS A 128 -7.17 3.73 0.40
N TYR A 129 -6.05 3.08 0.64
CA TYR A 129 -5.27 3.11 1.88
C TYR A 129 -3.79 3.22 1.51
N LEU A 130 -3.08 4.20 2.06
CA LEU A 130 -1.68 4.49 1.71
C LEU A 130 -1.40 4.52 0.20
N GLY A 131 -2.31 5.08 -0.60
CA GLY A 131 -2.16 5.18 -2.07
C GLY A 131 -2.47 3.91 -2.89
N VAL A 132 -2.70 2.76 -2.26
CA VAL A 132 -3.12 1.50 -2.91
C VAL A 132 -4.60 1.17 -2.62
N PRO A 133 -5.31 0.49 -3.52
CA PRO A 133 -6.67 0.03 -3.24
C PRO A 133 -6.66 -1.17 -2.28
N LEU A 134 -7.45 -1.09 -1.20
CA LEU A 134 -7.80 -2.22 -0.36
C LEU A 134 -8.79 -3.11 -1.11
N LEU A 135 -8.25 -4.04 -1.88
CA LEU A 135 -9.02 -5.00 -2.65
C LEU A 135 -9.40 -6.21 -1.79
N SER A 136 -10.63 -6.67 -1.98
CA SER A 136 -11.11 -7.93 -1.41
C SER A 136 -10.85 -9.14 -2.32
N SER A 137 -10.40 -8.89 -3.55
CA SER A 137 -9.88 -9.86 -4.54
C SER A 137 -8.44 -9.53 -4.94
N GLY A 138 -7.84 -10.30 -5.86
CA GLY A 138 -6.61 -9.88 -6.54
C GLY A 138 -6.78 -8.58 -7.36
N LEU A 139 -5.64 -7.96 -7.68
CA LEU A 139 -5.53 -6.72 -8.45
C LEU A 139 -6.06 -6.91 -9.88
N ARG A 140 -7.03 -6.08 -10.30
CA ARG A 140 -7.59 -6.11 -11.66
C ARG A 140 -7.03 -4.95 -12.50
N TYR A 141 -7.15 -5.07 -13.82
CA TYR A 141 -6.74 -4.03 -14.77
C TYR A 141 -7.36 -2.66 -14.45
N ARG A 142 -8.67 -2.62 -14.15
CA ARG A 142 -9.39 -1.37 -13.81
C ARG A 142 -8.79 -0.63 -12.60
N ASP A 143 -8.29 -1.37 -11.61
CA ASP A 143 -7.70 -0.80 -10.39
C ASP A 143 -6.32 -0.14 -10.68
N CYS A 144 -5.74 -0.47 -11.84
CA CYS A 144 -4.50 0.10 -12.36
C CYS A 144 -4.70 1.30 -13.29
N HIS A 145 -5.93 1.66 -13.66
CA HIS A 145 -6.20 2.81 -14.54
C HIS A 145 -5.49 4.10 -14.07
N PRO A 146 -5.52 4.49 -12.78
CA PRO A 146 -4.86 5.72 -12.34
C PRO A 146 -3.33 5.70 -12.47
N LEU A 147 -2.71 4.52 -12.54
CA LEU A 147 -1.27 4.39 -12.82
C LEU A 147 -0.98 4.56 -14.31
N LEU A 148 -1.80 3.94 -15.17
CA LEU A 148 -1.67 4.05 -16.64
C LEU A 148 -1.86 5.50 -17.10
N GLU A 149 -2.89 6.15 -16.56
CA GLU A 149 -3.24 7.56 -16.81
C GLU A 149 -2.16 8.53 -16.32
N ALA A 150 -1.61 8.32 -15.12
CA ALA A 150 -0.49 9.13 -14.63
C ALA A 150 0.75 9.02 -15.54
N VAL A 151 1.04 7.82 -16.07
CA VAL A 151 2.13 7.61 -17.04
C VAL A 151 1.84 8.32 -18.37
N ASP A 152 0.61 8.28 -18.87
CA ASP A 152 0.21 9.02 -20.08
C ASP A 152 0.32 10.55 -19.87
N ASN A 153 -0.03 11.06 -18.70
CA ASN A 153 0.05 12.49 -18.37
C ASN A 153 1.51 12.97 -18.37
N HIS A 154 2.43 12.20 -17.78
CA HIS A 154 3.87 12.48 -17.87
C HIS A 154 4.38 12.47 -19.32
N ILE A 155 4.09 11.40 -20.09
CA ILE A 155 4.48 11.29 -21.50
C ILE A 155 3.94 12.48 -22.32
N SER A 156 2.70 12.88 -22.09
CA SER A 156 2.05 14.01 -22.78
C SER A 156 2.70 15.34 -22.43
N SER A 157 3.03 15.59 -21.15
CA SER A 157 3.74 16.81 -20.72
C SER A 157 5.16 16.94 -21.32
N TRP A 158 5.78 15.83 -21.70
CA TRP A 158 7.11 15.81 -22.31
C TRP A 158 7.08 15.80 -23.83
N ARG A 159 5.95 15.43 -24.45
CA ARG A 159 5.80 15.37 -25.91
C ARG A 159 5.97 16.72 -26.60
N ASN A 160 5.65 17.82 -25.91
CA ASN A 160 5.85 19.18 -26.43
C ASN A 160 7.28 19.71 -26.23
N LYS A 161 8.18 18.92 -25.63
CA LYS A 161 9.59 19.26 -25.44
C LYS A 161 10.41 18.54 -26.50
N SER A 162 11.33 19.24 -27.18
CA SER A 162 12.23 18.64 -28.18
C SER A 162 13.30 17.78 -27.50
N LEU A 163 12.92 16.57 -27.09
CA LEU A 163 13.77 15.67 -26.33
C LEU A 163 14.55 14.70 -27.24
N SER A 164 15.87 14.69 -27.06
CA SER A 164 16.76 13.70 -27.66
C SER A 164 16.39 12.26 -27.25
N PHE A 165 16.88 11.27 -27.97
CA PHE A 165 16.70 9.86 -27.60
C PHE A 165 17.23 9.57 -26.18
N VAL A 166 18.41 10.10 -25.85
CA VAL A 166 19.03 9.97 -24.53
C VAL A 166 18.20 10.66 -23.43
N GLY A 167 17.66 11.86 -23.70
CA GLY A 167 16.78 12.55 -22.75
C GLY A 167 15.49 11.77 -22.47
N ARG A 168 14.90 11.15 -23.49
CA ARG A 168 13.71 10.28 -23.32
C ARG A 168 14.05 8.99 -22.55
N LEU A 169 15.18 8.37 -22.83
CA LEU A 169 15.69 7.23 -22.05
C LEU A 169 15.89 7.59 -20.57
N GLN A 170 16.51 8.74 -20.29
CA GLN A 170 16.76 9.18 -18.92
C GLN A 170 15.45 9.40 -18.14
N LEU A 171 14.43 10.02 -18.76
CA LEU A 171 13.11 10.22 -18.15
C LEU A 171 12.35 8.90 -17.92
N ILE A 172 12.55 7.88 -18.77
CA ILE A 172 12.03 6.54 -18.49
C ILE A 172 12.71 5.98 -17.25
N LEU A 173 14.03 6.02 -17.17
CA LEU A 173 14.80 5.44 -16.07
C LEU A 173 14.53 6.11 -14.71
N SER A 174 14.44 7.44 -14.66
CA SER A 174 14.24 8.17 -13.40
C SER A 174 12.78 8.26 -12.96
N VAL A 175 11.85 8.48 -13.91
CA VAL A 175 10.43 8.73 -13.59
C VAL A 175 9.55 7.53 -13.94
N LEU A 176 9.39 7.17 -15.22
CA LEU A 176 8.36 6.17 -15.60
C LEU A 176 8.63 4.78 -14.99
N SER A 177 9.90 4.39 -14.88
CA SER A 177 10.33 3.14 -14.23
C SER A 177 10.14 3.16 -12.71
N SER A 178 10.01 4.31 -12.04
CA SER A 178 9.78 4.37 -10.59
C SER A 178 8.29 4.41 -10.22
N MET A 179 7.43 4.97 -11.06
CA MET A 179 5.97 5.14 -10.81
C MET A 179 5.23 3.84 -10.44
N HIS A 180 5.63 2.70 -10.99
CA HIS A 180 4.96 1.42 -10.75
C HIS A 180 5.55 0.65 -9.54
N ILE A 181 6.75 1.00 -9.05
CA ILE A 181 7.49 0.25 -8.03
C ILE A 181 6.67 0.08 -6.74
N TYR A 182 6.03 1.15 -6.27
CA TYR A 182 5.24 1.10 -5.03
C TYR A 182 4.10 0.09 -5.12
N ARG A 183 3.37 0.05 -6.25
CA ARG A 183 2.30 -0.94 -6.45
C ARG A 183 2.84 -2.36 -6.70
N ALA A 184 3.93 -2.49 -7.45
CA ALA A 184 4.62 -3.75 -7.72
C ALA A 184 5.27 -4.36 -6.46
N SER A 185 5.54 -3.56 -5.43
CA SER A 185 6.03 -4.06 -4.14
C SER A 185 4.95 -4.68 -3.26
N VAL A 186 3.66 -4.46 -3.57
CA VAL A 186 2.52 -4.96 -2.80
C VAL A 186 1.72 -6.02 -3.56
N PHE A 187 1.63 -5.89 -4.89
CA PHE A 187 0.81 -6.76 -5.74
C PHE A 187 1.59 -7.32 -6.93
N LEU A 188 1.22 -8.53 -7.35
CA LEU A 188 1.54 -9.01 -8.70
C LEU A 188 0.69 -8.24 -9.70
N LEU A 189 1.33 -7.51 -10.61
CA LEU A 189 0.68 -6.71 -11.63
C LEU A 189 0.10 -7.63 -12.73
N PRO A 190 -1.15 -7.43 -13.18
CA PRO A 190 -1.70 -8.21 -14.30
C PRO A 190 -0.85 -8.01 -15.56
N ALA A 191 -0.56 -9.08 -16.30
CA ALA A 191 0.27 -9.03 -17.52
C ALA A 191 -0.21 -7.98 -18.54
N ARG A 192 -1.53 -7.75 -18.65
CA ARG A 192 -2.09 -6.67 -19.48
C ARG A 192 -1.60 -5.27 -19.07
N VAL A 193 -1.51 -5.00 -17.76
CA VAL A 193 -1.03 -3.71 -17.22
C VAL A 193 0.46 -3.54 -17.48
N VAL A 194 1.24 -4.61 -17.26
CA VAL A 194 2.68 -4.65 -17.56
C VAL A 194 2.94 -4.35 -19.04
N ASN A 195 2.33 -5.12 -19.93
CA ASN A 195 2.48 -4.96 -21.38
C ASN A 195 2.08 -3.56 -21.86
N GLU A 196 1.06 -2.95 -21.24
CA GLU A 196 0.61 -1.61 -21.58
C GLU A 196 1.55 -0.51 -21.06
N LEU A 197 2.08 -0.63 -19.84
CA LEU A 197 3.12 0.26 -19.32
C LEU A 197 4.38 0.21 -20.19
N GLU A 198 4.86 -0.98 -20.52
CA GLU A 198 6.01 -1.18 -21.41
C GLU A 198 5.74 -0.67 -22.83
N ALA A 199 4.51 -0.84 -23.35
CA ALA A 199 4.12 -0.23 -24.64
C ALA A 199 4.13 1.30 -24.61
N LYS A 200 3.70 1.94 -23.50
CA LYS A 200 3.76 3.40 -23.31
C LYS A 200 5.22 3.89 -23.23
N MET A 201 6.06 3.24 -22.43
CA MET A 201 7.50 3.55 -22.34
C MET A 201 8.21 3.39 -23.69
N ARG A 202 7.93 2.30 -24.42
CA ARG A 202 8.47 2.04 -25.77
C ARG A 202 8.01 3.09 -26.79
N GLY A 203 6.72 3.45 -26.78
CA GLY A 203 6.19 4.51 -27.64
C GLY A 203 6.79 5.89 -27.33
N PHE A 204 7.08 6.18 -26.07
CA PHE A 204 7.80 7.39 -25.68
C PHE A 204 9.25 7.37 -26.19
N LEU A 205 10.01 6.31 -25.90
CA LEU A 205 11.42 6.16 -26.27
C LEU A 205 11.68 6.29 -27.77
N TRP A 206 10.84 5.67 -28.61
CA TRP A 206 11.05 5.64 -30.06
C TRP A 206 10.27 6.76 -30.76
N SER A 207 8.97 6.90 -30.52
CA SER A 207 8.06 7.73 -31.32
C SER A 207 7.43 8.92 -30.57
N GLN A 208 8.10 9.45 -29.54
CA GLN A 208 7.67 10.63 -28.75
C GLN A 208 6.23 10.49 -28.19
N GLY A 209 5.82 9.27 -27.85
CA GLY A 209 4.49 8.95 -27.33
C GLY A 209 3.43 8.70 -28.41
N LYS A 210 3.72 8.91 -29.70
CA LYS A 210 2.83 8.52 -30.79
C LYS A 210 2.82 6.98 -30.93
N ARG A 211 1.64 6.36 -31.07
CA ARG A 211 1.52 4.90 -31.34
C ARG A 211 1.73 4.61 -32.82
N VAL A 212 2.99 4.57 -33.26
CA VAL A 212 3.37 4.28 -34.65
C VAL A 212 3.85 2.82 -34.76
N LYS A 213 3.25 2.03 -35.66
CA LYS A 213 3.73 0.66 -35.97
C LYS A 213 5.14 0.74 -36.60
N GLY A 214 6.02 -0.20 -36.26
CA GLY A 214 7.38 -0.26 -36.81
C GLY A 214 8.39 0.77 -36.25
N ALA A 215 7.98 1.73 -35.41
CA ALA A 215 8.89 2.79 -34.93
C ALA A 215 10.00 2.30 -33.97
N ALA A 216 9.81 1.15 -33.31
CA ALA A 216 10.80 0.59 -32.40
C ALA A 216 11.86 -0.21 -33.17
N LYS A 217 13.11 0.29 -33.19
CA LYS A 217 14.23 -0.36 -33.91
C LYS A 217 14.80 -1.60 -33.22
N VAL A 218 14.57 -1.75 -31.93
CA VAL A 218 15.10 -2.84 -31.08
C VAL A 218 13.95 -3.43 -30.27
N SER A 219 13.98 -4.76 -30.06
CA SER A 219 12.98 -5.46 -29.25
C SER A 219 13.06 -5.00 -27.79
N TRP A 220 11.90 -4.96 -27.10
CA TRP A 220 11.85 -4.46 -25.73
C TRP A 220 12.68 -5.32 -24.77
N ASN A 221 12.72 -6.65 -24.97
CA ASN A 221 13.53 -7.57 -24.19
C ASN A 221 15.04 -7.28 -24.29
N VAL A 222 15.54 -6.82 -25.45
CA VAL A 222 16.95 -6.42 -25.61
C VAL A 222 17.19 -5.04 -24.99
N VAL A 223 16.27 -4.09 -25.19
CA VAL A 223 16.30 -2.77 -24.52
C VAL A 223 16.37 -2.91 -23.00
N CYS A 224 15.71 -3.92 -22.44
CA CYS A 224 15.66 -4.18 -21.01
C CYS A 224 16.89 -4.88 -20.40
N ARG A 225 17.88 -5.27 -21.21
CA ARG A 225 19.12 -5.87 -20.69
C ARG A 225 19.98 -4.84 -19.93
N PRO A 226 20.88 -5.28 -19.05
CA PRO A 226 21.96 -4.45 -18.50
C PRO A 226 22.78 -3.78 -19.62
N LYS A 227 23.37 -2.62 -19.32
CA LYS A 227 24.21 -1.89 -20.29
C LYS A 227 25.43 -2.70 -20.74
N GLY A 228 26.02 -3.51 -19.85
CA GLY A 228 27.12 -4.43 -20.18
C GLY A 228 26.73 -5.57 -21.13
N GLU A 229 25.44 -5.86 -21.28
CA GLU A 229 24.89 -6.88 -22.20
C GLU A 229 24.30 -6.25 -23.47
N GLY A 230 24.65 -4.99 -23.78
CA GLY A 230 24.16 -4.24 -24.94
C GLY A 230 22.73 -3.70 -24.81
N GLY A 231 22.12 -3.75 -23.62
CA GLY A 231 20.82 -3.13 -23.34
C GLY A 231 20.92 -1.66 -22.94
N LEU A 232 19.77 -1.03 -22.70
CA LEU A 232 19.69 0.39 -22.29
C LEU A 232 19.57 0.57 -20.77
N GLY A 233 19.48 -0.52 -20.00
CA GLY A 233 19.36 -0.50 -18.53
C GLY A 233 17.96 -0.25 -17.99
N ILE A 234 16.92 -0.26 -18.84
CA ILE A 234 15.51 -0.20 -18.41
C ILE A 234 15.15 -1.56 -17.78
N ARG A 235 14.80 -1.62 -16.50
CA ARG A 235 14.41 -2.90 -15.89
C ARG A 235 13.08 -3.38 -16.44
N CYS A 236 12.99 -4.67 -16.82
CA CYS A 236 11.70 -5.28 -17.17
C CYS A 236 10.74 -5.20 -15.98
N ILE A 237 9.50 -4.79 -16.23
CA ILE A 237 8.52 -4.58 -15.17
C ILE A 237 8.12 -5.93 -14.54
N THR A 238 8.06 -7.00 -15.33
CA THR A 238 7.76 -8.36 -14.84
C THR A 238 8.80 -8.82 -13.84
N ASP A 239 10.09 -8.72 -14.19
CA ASP A 239 11.18 -9.21 -13.34
C ASP A 239 11.35 -8.35 -12.09
N MET A 240 11.22 -7.02 -12.22
CA MET A 240 11.22 -6.11 -11.08
C MET A 240 10.06 -6.41 -10.13
N ASN A 241 8.85 -6.68 -10.64
CA ASN A 241 7.70 -7.03 -9.80
C ASN A 241 7.90 -8.37 -9.07
N ARG A 242 8.43 -9.39 -9.75
CA ARG A 242 8.78 -10.67 -9.12
C ARG A 242 9.85 -10.50 -8.04
N ALA A 243 10.93 -9.77 -8.31
CA ALA A 243 12.01 -9.53 -7.36
C ALA A 243 11.53 -8.75 -6.12
N LEU A 244 10.68 -7.73 -6.30
CA LEU A 244 10.08 -6.98 -5.20
C LEU A 244 9.18 -7.86 -4.31
N LEU A 245 8.41 -8.78 -4.91
CA LEU A 245 7.57 -9.72 -4.15
C LEU A 245 8.40 -10.85 -3.52
N ALA A 246 9.50 -11.27 -4.14
CA ALA A 246 10.40 -12.28 -3.60
C ALA A 246 11.02 -11.84 -2.26
N LYS A 247 11.22 -10.53 -2.02
CA LYS A 247 11.61 -9.97 -0.71
C LYS A 247 10.63 -10.37 0.41
N HIS A 248 9.33 -10.36 0.14
CA HIS A 248 8.31 -10.76 1.11
C HIS A 248 8.34 -12.27 1.36
N VAL A 249 8.56 -13.07 0.32
CA VAL A 249 8.71 -14.52 0.45
C VAL A 249 9.97 -14.87 1.24
N TRP A 250 11.09 -14.20 0.97
CA TRP A 250 12.33 -14.32 1.73
C TRP A 250 12.12 -13.98 3.21
N SER A 251 11.40 -12.90 3.51
CA SER A 251 11.05 -12.51 4.89
C SER A 251 10.23 -13.56 5.65
N ILE A 252 9.39 -14.33 4.95
CA ILE A 252 8.66 -15.47 5.53
C ILE A 252 9.61 -16.66 5.74
N LEU A 253 10.42 -17.00 4.74
CA LEU A 253 11.37 -18.12 4.78
C LEU A 253 12.40 -17.96 5.91
N THR A 254 12.95 -16.77 6.09
CA THR A 254 13.93 -16.47 7.16
C THR A 254 13.30 -16.20 8.52
N ARG A 255 11.96 -16.31 8.65
CA ARG A 255 11.19 -15.98 9.86
C ARG A 255 11.58 -14.62 10.46
N ARG A 256 11.67 -13.59 9.62
CA ARG A 256 11.99 -12.22 10.08
C ARG A 256 11.01 -11.80 11.17
N SER A 257 11.53 -11.49 12.37
CA SER A 257 10.79 -10.97 13.52
C SER A 257 9.95 -9.75 13.12
N SER A 258 8.65 -9.97 12.90
CA SER A 258 7.70 -8.94 12.48
C SER A 258 6.28 -9.50 12.54
N LEU A 259 5.36 -8.69 13.07
CA LEU A 259 3.95 -9.05 13.24
C LEU A 259 3.28 -9.57 11.96
N TRP A 260 3.73 -9.09 10.78
CA TRP A 260 3.24 -9.56 9.49
C TRP A 260 3.67 -11.01 9.17
N VAL A 261 4.93 -11.38 9.45
CA VAL A 261 5.41 -12.77 9.31
C VAL A 261 4.70 -13.67 10.31
N ASP A 262 4.62 -13.26 11.58
CA ASP A 262 3.99 -14.04 12.65
C ASP A 262 2.50 -14.27 12.38
N TRP A 263 1.79 -13.25 11.88
CA TRP A 263 0.40 -13.35 11.44
C TRP A 263 0.24 -14.30 10.25
N ILE A 264 1.18 -14.29 9.29
CA ILE A 264 1.16 -15.23 8.16
C ILE A 264 1.34 -16.68 8.66
N TYR A 265 2.30 -16.95 9.55
CA TYR A 265 2.50 -18.28 10.10
C TYR A 265 1.27 -18.77 10.88
N THR A 266 0.72 -17.91 11.73
CA THR A 266 -0.44 -18.22 12.60
C THR A 266 -1.72 -18.44 11.79
N TYR A 267 -2.09 -17.53 10.89
CA TYR A 267 -3.41 -17.49 10.26
C TYR A 267 -3.47 -17.95 8.81
N ARG A 268 -2.38 -17.82 8.03
CA ARG A 268 -2.36 -18.17 6.59
C ARG A 268 -1.72 -19.52 6.32
N LEU A 269 -0.53 -19.76 6.87
CA LEU A 269 0.17 -21.04 6.73
C LEU A 269 -0.34 -22.07 7.73
N LYS A 270 -0.83 -21.64 8.91
CA LYS A 270 -1.17 -22.52 10.04
C LYS A 270 -0.02 -23.49 10.35
N ASN A 271 1.21 -22.97 10.33
CA ASN A 271 2.47 -23.72 10.44
C ASN A 271 2.69 -24.86 9.41
N ARG A 272 1.99 -24.88 8.27
CA ARG A 272 2.17 -25.88 7.19
C ARG A 272 3.17 -25.41 6.12
N THR A 273 4.17 -26.25 5.85
CA THR A 273 5.19 -26.04 4.80
C THR A 273 4.60 -25.98 3.38
N SER A 274 3.53 -26.73 3.10
CA SER A 274 2.87 -26.75 1.78
C SER A 274 2.30 -25.39 1.33
N GLY A 275 1.95 -24.51 2.27
CA GLY A 275 1.52 -23.13 1.96
C GLY A 275 2.66 -22.26 1.40
N ILE A 276 3.90 -22.53 1.81
CA ILE A 276 5.10 -21.80 1.36
C ILE A 276 5.44 -22.18 -0.09
N ALA A 277 5.41 -23.48 -0.42
CA ALA A 277 5.64 -23.96 -1.79
C ALA A 277 4.66 -23.33 -2.80
N LYS A 278 3.39 -23.18 -2.42
CA LYS A 278 2.36 -22.52 -3.25
C LYS A 278 2.56 -21.01 -3.38
N LEU A 279 3.16 -20.35 -2.39
CA LEU A 279 3.53 -18.94 -2.46
C LEU A 279 4.75 -18.74 -3.39
N MET A 280 5.75 -19.61 -3.28
CA MET A 280 6.93 -19.63 -4.15
C MET A 280 6.54 -19.82 -5.62
N SER A 281 5.68 -20.79 -5.94
CA SER A 281 5.28 -21.04 -7.33
C SER A 281 4.52 -19.87 -7.97
N LEU A 282 3.72 -19.13 -7.18
CA LEU A 282 3.00 -17.93 -7.62
C LEU A 282 3.91 -16.72 -7.88
N VAL A 283 4.98 -16.54 -7.10
CA VAL A 283 5.88 -15.37 -7.20
C VAL A 283 7.04 -15.62 -8.15
N VAL A 284 7.72 -16.76 -8.03
CA VAL A 284 8.88 -17.12 -8.85
C VAL A 284 8.44 -17.57 -10.24
N GLY A 285 7.22 -18.09 -10.39
CA GLY A 285 6.71 -18.59 -11.65
C GLY A 285 7.42 -19.88 -12.05
N ALA A 286 7.19 -20.94 -11.28
CA ALA A 286 7.72 -22.26 -11.58
C ALA A 286 7.13 -22.79 -12.90
N ARG A 287 7.79 -22.48 -14.02
CA ARG A 287 7.76 -23.38 -15.18
C ARG A 287 8.51 -24.62 -14.74
N GLY A 288 7.78 -25.69 -14.48
CA GLY A 288 8.39 -27.00 -14.39
C GLY A 288 9.06 -27.29 -15.72
N THR A 289 10.39 -27.38 -15.73
CA THR A 289 11.12 -28.03 -16.80
C THR A 289 10.99 -29.53 -16.57
N SER A 290 9.96 -30.11 -17.17
CA SER A 290 9.87 -31.53 -17.52
C SER A 290 10.22 -31.66 -18.99
#